data_AF-A0A3D1QDC0-F1
#
_entry.id   AF-A0A3D1QDC0-F1
#
_cell.length_a   1.000
_cell.length_b   1.000
_cell.length_c   1.000
_cell.angle_alpha   90.00
_cell.angle_beta   90.00
_cell.angle_gamma   90.00
#
_symmetry.space_group_name_H-M   'P 1'
#
loop_
_entity.id
_entity.type
_entity.pdbx_description
1 polymer ?
#
loop_
_entity_poly.entity_id
_entity_poly.type
_entity_poly.pdbx_seq_one_letter_code
_entity_poly.pdbx_strand_id
1 'polypeptide(L)' 'GRAASSPWPERIDITVVEKLSDSSYEIKGEIITMTSVEMVNGGVAGKKPVILEAEKIDNRWLITSYEYEDAAVYSNG' A
#
# COMPACT_ATOMS: atom_id res chain seq x y z
N GLY A 1 -6.64 25.90 14.29
CA GLY A 1 -5.70 24.85 13.86
C GLY A 1 -6.13 24.36 12.50
N ARG A 2 -5.21 24.09 11.57
CA ARG A 2 -5.56 23.53 10.26
C ARG A 2 -5.98 22.07 10.47
N ALA A 3 -7.23 21.75 10.17
CA ALA A 3 -7.76 20.39 10.25
C ALA A 3 -7.17 19.54 9.13
N ALA A 4 -6.67 18.35 9.51
CA ALA A 4 -6.27 17.21 8.67
C ALA A 4 -5.32 17.54 7.49
N SER A 5 -4.03 17.25 7.68
CA SER A 5 -3.11 17.01 6.56
C SER A 5 -3.68 15.90 5.65
N SER A 6 -3.45 15.99 4.34
CA SER A 6 -3.84 14.96 3.37
C SER A 6 -3.41 13.57 3.86
N PRO A 7 -4.25 12.53 3.72
CA PRO A 7 -3.91 11.18 4.18
C PRO A 7 -2.56 10.71 3.63
N TRP A 8 -1.68 10.21 4.50
CA TRP A 8 -0.38 9.67 4.11
C TRP A 8 -0.33 8.15 4.31
N PRO A 9 0.44 7.41 3.51
CA PRO A 9 0.65 5.99 3.75
C PRO A 9 1.37 5.79 5.08
N GLU A 10 0.86 4.90 5.91
CA GLU A 10 1.46 4.55 7.21
C GLU A 10 2.10 3.16 7.15
N ARG A 11 1.37 2.16 6.65
CA ARG A 11 1.88 0.79 6.47
C ARG A 11 1.16 0.07 5.33
N ILE A 12 1.64 -1.13 5.02
CA ILE A 12 0.95 -2.08 4.16
C ILE A 12 0.58 -3.29 5.00
N ASP A 13 -0.71 -3.59 5.08
CA ASP A 13 -1.20 -4.83 5.67
C ASP A 13 -1.18 -5.91 4.58
N ILE A 14 -0.27 -6.89 4.71
CA ILE A 14 -0.13 -8.00 3.75
C ILE A 14 -1.27 -8.99 3.96
N THR A 15 -2.00 -9.30 2.89
CA THR A 15 -3.13 -10.24 2.92
C THR A 15 -2.76 -11.58 2.30
N VAL A 16 -1.95 -11.57 1.24
CA VAL A 16 -1.54 -12.79 0.52
C VAL A 16 -0.10 -12.66 0.04
N VAL A 17 0.64 -13.77 0.11
CA VAL A 17 1.95 -13.93 -0.54
C VAL A 17 1.89 -15.20 -1.38
N GLU A 18 2.04 -15.05 -2.70
CA GLU A 18 2.00 -16.14 -3.68
C GLU A 18 3.40 -16.34 -4.27
N LYS A 19 3.88 -17.59 -4.27
CA LYS A 19 5.16 -17.94 -4.88
C LYS A 19 4.98 -18.01 -6.40
N LEU A 20 5.67 -17.15 -7.14
CA LEU A 20 5.70 -17.20 -8.60
C LEU A 20 6.84 -18.12 -9.10
N SER A 21 7.99 -18.07 -8.43
CA SER A 21 9.15 -18.93 -8.70
C SER A 21 10.04 -19.09 -7.46
N ASP A 22 11.17 -19.80 -7.58
CA ASP A 22 12.16 -19.89 -6.49
C ASP A 22 12.81 -18.55 -6.13
N SER A 23 12.74 -17.57 -7.04
CA SER A 23 13.34 -16.24 -6.90
C SER A 23 12.34 -15.11 -7.06
N SER A 24 11.03 -15.37 -7.06
CA SER A 24 10.00 -14.32 -7.16
C SER A 24 8.71 -14.65 -6.42
N TYR A 25 8.08 -13.61 -5.88
CA TYR A 25 6.80 -13.65 -5.18
C TYR A 25 5.91 -12.50 -5.62
N GLU A 26 4.61 -12.77 -5.73
CA GLU A 26 3.56 -11.76 -5.78
C GLU A 26 3.04 -11.55 -4.35
N ILE A 27 2.90 -10.28 -3.95
CA ILE A 27 2.46 -9.89 -2.62
C ILE A 27 1.25 -8.98 -2.79
N LYS A 28 0.11 -9.39 -2.23
CA LYS A 28 -1.12 -8.61 -2.21
C LYS A 28 -1.33 -8.04 -0.81
N GLY A 29 -1.80 -6.80 -0.74
CA GLY A 29 -2.06 -6.14 0.53
C GLY A 29 -2.92 -4.90 0.40
N GLU A 30 -3.03 -4.19 1.52
CA GLU A 30 -3.72 -2.90 1.60
C GLU A 30 -2.76 -1.84 2.15
N ILE A 31 -2.56 -0.76 1.41
CA ILE A 31 -1.93 0.46 1.93
C ILE A 31 -2.92 1.11 2.89
N ILE A 32 -2.51 1.21 4.15
CA ILE A 32 -3.27 1.91 5.18
C ILE A 32 -2.82 3.36 5.21
N THR A 33 -3.77 4.28 5.10
CA THR A 33 -3.49 5.71 5.21
C THR A 33 -3.96 6.26 6.54
N MET A 34 -3.27 7.30 7.00
CA MET A 34 -3.52 7.97 8.29
C MET A 34 -3.63 9.48 8.10
N THR A 35 -4.41 10.13 8.96
CA THR A 35 -4.27 11.56 9.23
C THR A 35 -3.93 11.80 10.70
N SER A 36 -3.69 13.06 11.07
CA SER A 36 -3.47 13.44 12.47
C SER A 36 -4.68 13.16 13.37
N VAL A 37 -5.89 13.00 12.79
CA VAL A 37 -7.10 12.68 13.55
C VAL A 37 -7.06 11.24 14.04
N GLU A 38 -6.83 10.29 13.13
CA GLU A 38 -6.79 8.87 13.49
C GLU A 38 -5.56 8.54 14.33
N MET A 39 -4.46 9.30 14.21
CA MET A 39 -3.28 9.12 15.06
C MET A 39 -3.57 9.39 16.55
N VAL A 40 -4.54 10.24 16.86
CA VAL A 40 -4.95 10.57 18.23
C VAL A 40 -6.15 9.72 18.67
N ASN A 41 -7.12 9.53 17.77
CA ASN A 41 -8.42 8.93 18.11
C ASN A 41 -8.51 7.42 17.80
N GLY A 42 -7.49 6.85 17.16
CA GLY A 42 -7.52 5.49 16.63
C GLY A 42 -8.27 5.38 15.29
N GLY A 43 -8.20 4.20 14.68
CA GLY A 43 -8.75 3.95 13.35
C GLY A 43 -7.76 4.18 12.22
N VAL A 44 -8.25 4.26 10.98
CA VAL A 44 -7.47 4.51 9.77
C VAL A 44 -8.21 5.50 8.88
N ALA A 45 -7.48 6.37 8.18
CA ALA A 45 -8.07 7.36 7.29
C ALA A 45 -8.56 6.74 5.97
N GLY A 46 -7.96 5.62 5.57
CA GLY A 46 -8.34 4.90 4.37
C GLY A 46 -7.52 3.64 4.15
N LYS A 47 -7.96 2.86 3.17
CA LYS A 47 -7.29 1.66 2.68
C LYS A 47 -7.28 1.66 1.16
N LYS A 48 -6.16 1.30 0.54
CA LYS A 48 -6.04 1.13 -0.90
C LYS A 48 -5.41 -0.23 -1.22
N PRO A 49 -5.98 -1.05 -2.11
CA PRO A 49 -5.35 -2.31 -2.51
C PRO A 49 -4.02 -2.03 -3.22
N VAL A 50 -3.05 -2.93 -3.00
CA VAL A 50 -1.73 -2.90 -3.64
C VAL A 50 -1.29 -4.30 -4.00
N ILE A 51 -0.62 -4.42 -5.15
CA ILE A 51 0.07 -5.62 -5.60
C ILE A 51 1.55 -5.23 -5.76
N LEU A 52 2.43 -6.04 -5.17
CA LEU A 52 3.87 -5.90 -5.27
C LEU A 52 4.46 -7.17 -5.85
N GLU A 53 5.54 -7.04 -6.59
CA GLU A 53 6.40 -8.18 -6.91
C GLU A 53 7.73 -8.03 -6.17
N ALA A 54 8.17 -9.11 -5.55
CA ALA A 54 9.48 -9.18 -4.92
C ALA A 54 10.34 -10.22 -5.64
N GLU A 55 11.53 -9.83 -6.06
CA GLU A 55 12.49 -10.68 -6.74
C GLU A 55 13.80 -10.79 -5.96
N LYS A 56 14.45 -11.95 -6.06
CA LYS A 56 15.75 -12.20 -5.45
C LYS A 56 16.87 -11.82 -6.43
N ILE A 57 17.50 -10.68 -6.21
CA ILE A 57 18.60 -10.14 -7.02
C ILE A 57 19.84 -10.00 -6.14
N ASP A 58 20.98 -10.53 -6.58
CA ASP A 58 22.25 -10.53 -5.82
C ASP A 58 22.09 -11.02 -4.38
N ASN A 59 21.34 -12.11 -4.21
CA ASN A 59 21.03 -12.73 -2.92
C ASN A 59 20.25 -11.81 -1.93
N ARG A 60 19.55 -10.79 -2.42
CA ARG A 60 18.66 -9.91 -1.65
C ARG A 60 17.26 -9.88 -2.28
N TRP A 61 16.23 -9.78 -1.45
CA TRP A 61 14.87 -9.57 -1.93
C TRP A 61 14.62 -8.08 -2.15
N LEU A 62 14.22 -7.70 -3.35
CA LEU A 62 13.89 -6.34 -3.74
C LEU A 62 12.47 -6.30 -4.27
N ILE A 63 11.73 -5.23 -3.97
CA ILE A 63 10.45 -4.96 -4.63
C ILE A 63 10.78 -4.46 -6.05
N THR A 64 10.35 -5.19 -7.07
CA THR A 64 10.64 -4.89 -8.48
C THR A 64 9.43 -4.34 -9.23
N SER A 65 8.21 -4.62 -8.76
CA SER A 65 6.97 -4.05 -9.28
C SER A 65 6.08 -3.51 -8.16
N TYR A 66 5.32 -2.47 -8.48
CA TYR A 66 4.33 -1.83 -7.62
C TYR A 66 3.14 -1.41 -8.47
N GLU A 67 1.98 -1.98 -8.15
CA GLU A 67 0.70 -1.63 -8.77
C GLU A 67 -0.32 -1.30 -7.68
N TYR A 68 -1.07 -0.22 -7.88
CA TYR A 68 -2.15 0.19 -7.00
C TYR A 68 -3.34 0.63 -7.84
N GLU A 69 -4.55 0.28 -7.41
CA GLU A 69 -5.75 0.85 -8.02
C GLU A 69 -5.98 2.25 -7.44
N ASP A 70 -5.71 3.27 -8.24
CA ASP A 70 -6.21 4.61 -7.95
C ASP A 70 -7.64 4.72 -8.47
N ALA A 71 -8.61 4.53 -7.57
CA ALA A 71 -10.00 4.86 -7.84
C ALA A 71 -10.21 6.38 -7.85
N ALA A 72 -9.44 7.12 -8.65
CA ALA A 72 -9.76 8.51 -8.95
C ALA A 72 -10.61 8.55 -10.23
N VAL A 73 -11.92 8.35 -10.06
CA VAL A 73 -12.90 8.82 -11.03
C VAL A 73 -12.85 10.35 -11.01
N TYR A 74 -12.01 10.95 -11.86
CA TYR A 74 -12.13 12.36 -12.17
C TYR A 74 -13.30 12.53 -13.14
N SER A 75 -14.51 12.75 -12.62
CA SER A 75 -15.57 13.38 -13.41
C SER A 75 -15.31 14.89 -13.39
N ASN A 76 -14.56 15.39 -14.38
CA ASN A 76 -14.62 16.82 -14.68
C ASN A 76 -15.98 17.08 -15.33
N GLY A 77 -16.89 17.66 -14.55
CA GLY A 77 -18.12 18.29 -15.07
C GLY A 77 -17.83 19.63 -15.73
#